data_AF-A0A2E8WE26-F1
#
_entry.id   AF-A0A2E8WE26-F1
#
_cell.length_a   1.000
_cell.length_b   1.000
_cell.length_c   1.000
_cell.angle_alpha   90.00
_cell.angle_beta   90.00
_cell.angle_gamma   90.00
#
_symmetry.space_group_name_H-M   'P 1'
#
loop_
_entity.id
_entity.type
_entity.pdbx_description
1 polymer ?
#
loop_
_entity_poly.entity_id
_entity_poly.type
_entity_poly.pdbx_seq_one_letter_code
_entity_poly.pdbx_strand_id
1 'polypeptide(L)' 'MGARLIAVSPQTAKRAANITEQYGLTFDLLSDPHNSLAQQYGIVFHL' A
#
# COMPACT_ATOMS: atom_id res chain seq x y z
N MET A 1 -16.08 -2.34 18.66
CA MET A 1 -14.85 -1.81 18.05
C MET A 1 -14.40 -2.77 16.95
N GLY A 2 -13.89 -2.27 15.82
CA GLY A 2 -13.51 -3.11 14.68
C GLY A 2 -12.16 -2.70 14.10
N ALA A 3 -11.52 -3.62 13.39
CA ALA A 3 -10.27 -3.38 12.67
C ALA A 3 -10.52 -3.42 11.16
N ARG A 4 -9.71 -2.68 10.40
CA ARG A 4 -9.69 -2.72 8.93
C ARG A 4 -8.28 -3.15 8.48
N LEU A 5 -8.21 -4.05 7.51
CA LEU A 5 -6.97 -4.39 6.83
C LEU A 5 -6.72 -3.35 5.72
N ILE A 6 -5.51 -2.79 5.68
CA ILE A 6 -5.07 -1.84 4.67
C ILE A 6 -3.66 -2.25 4.24
N ALA A 7 -3.43 -2.33 2.94
CA ALA A 7 -2.10 -2.48 2.37
C ALA A 7 -1.55 -1.10 1.96
N VAL A 8 -0.25 -0.91 2.11
CA VAL A 8 0.46 0.30 1.67
C VAL A 8 1.65 -0.13 0.84
N SER A 9 1.88 0.54 -0.30
CA SER A 9 2.98 0.18 -1.21
C SER A 9 3.61 1.41 -1.87
N PRO A 10 4.90 1.34 -2.30
CA PRO A 10 5.57 2.43 -3.01
C PRO A 10 5.08 2.67 -4.43
N GLN A 11 4.02 1.98 -4.85
CA GLN A 11 3.46 2.11 -6.18
C GLN A 11 2.65 3.40 -6.32
N THR A 12 2.46 3.87 -7.55
CA THR A 12 1.56 5.00 -7.83
C THR A 12 0.10 4.63 -7.60
N ALA A 13 -0.75 5.62 -7.31
CA ALA A 13 -2.19 5.40 -7.13
C ALA A 13 -2.85 4.68 -8.32
N LYS A 14 -2.44 4.99 -9.56
CA LYS A 14 -2.93 4.30 -10.76
C LYS A 14 -2.56 2.81 -10.77
N ARG A 15 -1.32 2.48 -10.41
CA ARG A 15 -0.85 1.09 -10.35
C ARG A 15 -1.58 0.33 -9.24
N ALA A 16 -1.78 0.95 -8.08
CA ALA A 16 -2.55 0.41 -6.97
C ALA A 16 -3.99 0.08 -7.39
N ALA A 17 -4.69 1.02 -8.05
CA ALA A 17 -6.05 0.79 -8.54
C ALA A 17 -6.13 -0.39 -9.53
N ASN A 18 -5.20 -0.44 -10.50
CA ASN A 18 -5.14 -1.55 -11.46
C ASN A 18 -4.90 -2.89 -10.77
N ILE A 19 -4.04 -2.96 -9.75
CA ILE A 19 -3.78 -4.19 -8.99
C ILE A 19 -5.02 -4.61 -8.20
N THR A 20 -5.68 -3.66 -7.54
CA THR A 20 -6.92 -3.93 -6.81
C THR A 20 -7.97 -4.58 -7.71
N GLU A 21 -8.17 -4.04 -8.90
CA GLU A 21 -9.11 -4.59 -9.88
C GLU A 21 -8.64 -5.94 -10.43
N GLN A 22 -7.38 -6.01 -10.89
CA GLN A 22 -6.81 -7.21 -11.53
C GLN A 22 -6.84 -8.44 -10.61
N TYR A 23 -6.59 -8.24 -9.32
CA TYR A 23 -6.50 -9.34 -8.35
C TYR A 23 -7.73 -9.44 -7.42
N GLY A 24 -8.76 -8.61 -7.64
CA GLY A 24 -9.98 -8.62 -6.83
C GLY A 24 -9.70 -8.39 -5.33
N LEU A 25 -8.79 -7.45 -5.00
CA LEU A 25 -8.46 -7.18 -3.60
C LEU A 25 -9.69 -6.62 -2.87
N THR A 26 -9.97 -7.17 -1.69
CA THR A 26 -11.11 -6.78 -0.85
C THR A 26 -10.74 -5.79 0.26
N PHE A 27 -9.46 -5.41 0.32
CA PHE A 27 -8.92 -4.41 1.24
C PHE A 27 -8.39 -3.20 0.48
N ASP A 28 -8.28 -2.07 1.18
CA ASP A 28 -7.74 -0.84 0.59
C ASP A 28 -6.24 -0.99 0.32
N LEU A 29 -5.79 -0.62 -0.88
CA LEU A 29 -4.37 -0.53 -1.25
C LEU A 29 -3.98 0.93 -1.45
N LEU A 30 -3.22 1.49 -0.52
CA LEU A 30 -2.76 2.87 -0.52
C LEU A 30 -1.36 3.02 -1.14
N SER A 31 -1.12 4.19 -1.71
CA SER A 31 0.13 4.58 -2.38
C SER A 31 1.03 5.37 -1.41
N ASP A 32 2.29 4.96 -1.27
CA ASP A 32 3.37 5.62 -0.52
C ASP A 32 4.62 5.79 -1.42
N PRO A 33 4.55 6.58 -2.50
CA PRO A 33 5.50 6.54 -3.61
C PRO A 33 6.96 6.89 -3.24
N HIS A 34 7.16 7.54 -2.09
CA HIS A 34 8.49 7.91 -1.58
C HIS A 34 8.92 7.09 -0.37
N ASN A 35 8.15 6.05 -0.01
CA ASN A 35 8.31 5.30 1.24
C ASN A 35 8.31 6.21 2.48
N SER A 36 7.67 7.38 2.45
CA SER A 36 7.72 8.32 3.57
C SER A 36 7.05 7.74 4.80
N LEU A 37 5.94 7.00 4.61
CA LEU A 37 5.28 6.29 5.69
C LEU A 37 6.17 5.12 6.16
N ALA A 38 6.66 4.30 5.23
CA ALA A 38 7.54 3.18 5.58
C ALA A 38 8.82 3.62 6.31
N GLN A 39 9.38 4.78 5.96
CA GLN A 39 10.52 5.42 6.66
C GLN A 39 10.14 5.81 8.08
N GLN A 40 8.98 6.45 8.28
CA GLN A 40 8.50 6.85 9.60
C GLN A 40 8.36 5.64 10.55
N TYR A 41 7.98 4.48 10.02
CA TYR A 41 7.86 3.23 10.79
C TYR A 41 9.14 2.39 10.82
N GLY A 42 10.21 2.79 10.13
CA GLY A 42 11.46 2.03 10.09
C GLY A 42 11.35 0.67 9.40
N ILE A 43 10.41 0.51 8.46
CA ILE A 43 10.10 -0.76 7.75
C ILE A 43 10.45 -0.71 6.27
N VAL A 44 11.30 0.23 5.85
CA VAL A 44 11.79 0.30 4.47
C VAL A 44 12.61 -0.96 4.16
N PHE A 45 12.26 -1.63 3.07
CA PHE A 45 13.03 -2.76 2.56
C PHE A 45 14.29 -2.29 1.83
N HIS A 46 15.41 -2.95 2.12
CA HIS A 46 16.70 -2.77 1.45
C HIS A 46 17.18 -4.12 0.89
N LEU A 47 17.71 -4.12 -0.33
CA LEU A 47 18.27 -5.29 -1.01
C LEU A 47 19.69 -5.61 -0.54
#